data_AF-A0A1G3XTY1-F1
#
_entry.id   AF-A0A1G3XTY1-F1
#
_cell.length_a   1.000
_cell.length_b   1.000
_cell.length_c   1.000
_cell.angle_alpha   90.00
_cell.angle_beta   90.00
_cell.angle_gamma   90.00
#
_symmetry.space_group_name_H-M   'P 1'
#
loop_
_entity.id
_entity.type
_entity.pdbx_description
1 polymer ?
#
loop_
_entity_poly.entity_id
_entity_poly.type
_entity_poly.pdbx_seq_one_letter_code
_entity_poly.pdbx_strand_id
1 'polypeptide(L)'
;MTCHLTNPTEGAEKYLFVKEISALCISCHKDAVRLSHPVDMKPSMKIPSDFLLDRKGNLTCNSCHTTHKGSYGKYHLRVASIGEPFCITCHQSLSEGAELHRSTIGSAHMAGSVQSRYWPGSIGGYLDEGSIRCLICHDAIFATESLIGTAVQAGEYDHGGNIGLSHPVGVSYREATVKYKGAYRKLEKLPQEIRLFDGFVGCGSCHNPYGRRHFELVMSNEGSALCFACHMK
;
A
#
# COMPACT_ATOMS: atom_id res chain seq x y z
N MET A 1 -25.42 -18.97 10.76
CA MET A 1 -25.42 -18.24 9.47
C MET A 1 -25.45 -19.28 8.36
N THR A 2 -26.45 -19.25 7.48
CA THR A 2 -26.58 -20.21 6.38
C THR A 2 -25.83 -19.66 5.16
N CYS A 3 -24.69 -20.26 4.80
CA CYS A 3 -23.90 -19.84 3.64
C CYS A 3 -24.32 -20.57 2.35
N HIS A 4 -24.81 -21.80 2.49
CA HIS A 4 -25.18 -22.67 1.38
C HIS A 4 -26.70 -22.82 1.24
N LEU A 5 -27.19 -22.90 -0.01
CA LEU A 5 -28.61 -23.14 -0.29
C LEU A 5 -29.06 -24.53 0.21
N THR A 6 -28.16 -25.50 0.12
CA THR A 6 -28.33 -26.86 0.64
C THR A 6 -27.03 -27.29 1.30
N ASN A 7 -27.09 -28.15 2.33
CA ASN A 7 -25.87 -28.71 2.90
C ASN A 7 -25.19 -29.59 1.84
N PRO A 8 -23.98 -29.26 1.38
CA PRO A 8 -23.34 -30.02 0.32
C PRO A 8 -22.93 -31.40 0.87
N THR A 9 -23.59 -32.46 0.37
CA THR A 9 -23.19 -33.85 0.59
C THR A 9 -22.08 -34.26 -0.38
N GLU A 10 -21.38 -35.35 -0.10
CA GLU A 10 -20.38 -35.89 -1.01
C GLU A 10 -21.04 -36.23 -2.36
N GLY A 11 -20.52 -35.65 -3.46
CA GLY A 11 -21.11 -35.75 -4.80
C GLY A 11 -22.17 -34.68 -5.14
N ALA A 12 -22.62 -33.87 -4.18
CA ALA A 12 -23.48 -32.72 -4.46
C ALA A 12 -22.68 -31.59 -5.11
N GLU A 13 -23.41 -30.71 -5.79
CA GLU A 13 -22.88 -29.53 -6.45
C GLU A 13 -22.16 -28.59 -5.46
N LYS A 14 -20.82 -28.69 -5.38
CA LYS A 14 -19.94 -28.16 -4.32
C LYS A 14 -19.94 -26.63 -4.10
N TYR A 15 -20.80 -25.86 -4.77
CA TYR A 15 -20.74 -24.39 -4.74
C TYR A 15 -22.10 -23.67 -4.83
N LEU A 16 -23.18 -24.25 -4.30
CA LEU A 16 -24.47 -23.56 -4.21
C LEU A 16 -24.51 -22.66 -2.96
N PHE A 17 -24.12 -21.40 -3.13
CA PHE A 17 -24.20 -20.38 -2.09
C PHE A 17 -25.55 -19.65 -2.14
N VAL A 18 -26.03 -19.17 -0.99
CA VAL A 18 -27.29 -18.42 -0.92
C VAL A 18 -27.20 -17.03 -1.56
N LYS A 19 -25.98 -16.52 -1.76
CA LYS A 19 -25.62 -15.25 -2.43
C LYS A 19 -24.23 -15.39 -3.04
N GLU A 20 -23.78 -14.37 -3.78
CA GLU A 20 -22.37 -14.26 -4.18
C GLU A 20 -21.45 -14.38 -2.96
N ILE A 21 -20.35 -15.11 -3.11
CA ILE A 21 -19.48 -15.54 -2.00
C ILE A 21 -18.96 -14.35 -1.21
N SER A 22 -18.43 -13.33 -1.90
CA SER A 22 -17.89 -12.14 -1.25
C SER A 22 -18.96 -11.34 -0.50
N ALA A 23 -20.20 -11.27 -1.02
CA ALA A 23 -21.30 -10.60 -0.33
C ALA A 23 -21.66 -11.28 1.01
N LEU A 24 -21.50 -12.61 1.11
CA LEU A 24 -21.66 -13.32 2.37
C LEU A 24 -20.57 -12.93 3.37
N CYS A 25 -19.33 -12.82 2.92
CA CYS A 25 -18.19 -12.44 3.77
C CYS A 25 -18.31 -10.99 4.26
N ILE A 26 -18.61 -10.04 3.37
CA ILE A 26 -18.64 -8.59 3.65
C ILE A 26 -19.80 -8.23 4.58
N SER A 27 -20.85 -9.06 4.65
CA SER A 27 -21.95 -8.86 5.61
C SER A 27 -21.46 -8.75 7.07
N CYS A 28 -20.33 -9.41 7.39
CA CYS A 28 -19.64 -9.31 8.67
C CYS A 28 -18.26 -8.64 8.54
N HIS A 29 -17.51 -8.88 7.46
CA HIS A 29 -16.16 -8.36 7.22
C HIS A 29 -16.17 -7.08 6.36
N LYS A 30 -16.85 -6.04 6.84
CA LYS A 30 -17.14 -4.83 6.06
C LYS A 30 -15.90 -4.12 5.49
N ASP A 31 -14.80 -4.13 6.23
CA ASP A 31 -13.57 -3.43 5.83
C ASP A 31 -12.62 -4.29 4.98
N ALA A 32 -12.93 -5.58 4.77
CA ALA A 32 -12.02 -6.49 4.07
C ALA A 32 -11.78 -6.05 2.62
N VAL A 33 -12.79 -5.54 1.91
CA VAL A 33 -12.66 -5.14 0.49
C VAL A 33 -11.68 -3.99 0.29
N ARG A 34 -11.60 -3.05 1.24
CA ARG A 34 -10.72 -1.87 1.11
C ARG A 34 -9.24 -2.18 1.32
N LEU A 35 -8.92 -3.29 1.98
CA LEU A 35 -7.59 -3.56 2.53
C LEU A 35 -7.11 -4.97 2.20
N SER A 36 -7.76 -5.64 1.26
CA SER A 36 -7.41 -6.98 0.81
C SER A 36 -7.08 -6.96 -0.67
N HIS A 37 -6.46 -8.05 -1.14
CA HIS A 37 -6.35 -8.32 -2.56
C HIS A 37 -7.74 -8.25 -3.23
N PRO A 38 -7.86 -7.71 -4.46
CA PRO A 38 -9.12 -7.69 -5.19
C PRO A 38 -9.78 -9.07 -5.28
N VAL A 39 -11.11 -9.10 -5.12
CA VAL A 39 -11.98 -10.28 -5.23
C VAL A 39 -13.12 -9.98 -6.20
N ASP A 40 -13.90 -11.00 -6.53
CA ASP A 40 -14.96 -10.98 -7.55
C ASP A 40 -14.46 -10.60 -8.95
N MET A 41 -13.21 -10.95 -9.23
CA MET A 41 -12.56 -10.71 -10.51
C MET A 41 -12.16 -12.01 -11.19
N LYS A 42 -12.22 -12.01 -12.53
CA LYS A 42 -11.68 -13.11 -13.33
C LYS A 42 -10.17 -12.93 -13.47
N PRO A 43 -9.34 -13.90 -13.03
CA PRO A 43 -7.90 -13.80 -13.16
C PRO A 43 -7.51 -13.81 -14.65
N SER A 44 -6.56 -12.95 -15.02
CA SER A 44 -5.97 -12.90 -16.36
C SER A 44 -4.83 -13.91 -16.56
N MET A 45 -4.46 -14.62 -15.51
CA MET A 45 -3.33 -15.54 -15.45
C MET A 45 -3.74 -16.93 -14.97
N LYS A 46 -2.87 -17.92 -15.15
CA LYS A 46 -3.10 -19.27 -14.65
C LYS A 46 -2.96 -19.29 -13.13
N ILE A 47 -4.06 -19.63 -12.45
CA ILE A 47 -4.08 -19.76 -10.99
C ILE A 47 -3.59 -21.14 -10.56
N PRO A 48 -2.69 -21.24 -9.55
CA PRO A 48 -2.25 -22.52 -9.01
C PRO A 48 -3.42 -23.32 -8.42
N SER A 49 -3.32 -24.65 -8.46
CA SER A 49 -4.41 -25.56 -8.06
C SER A 49 -4.83 -25.46 -6.60
N ASP A 50 -3.97 -24.89 -5.74
CA ASP A 50 -4.28 -24.70 -4.32
C ASP A 50 -5.33 -23.58 -4.09
N PHE A 51 -5.58 -22.73 -5.08
CA PHE A 51 -6.55 -21.63 -5.00
C PHE A 51 -7.77 -21.95 -5.86
N LEU A 52 -8.93 -22.04 -5.21
CA LEU A 52 -10.18 -22.42 -5.87
C LEU A 52 -10.89 -21.20 -6.45
N LEU A 53 -11.29 -21.27 -7.71
CA LEU A 53 -12.17 -20.26 -8.32
C LEU A 53 -13.63 -20.61 -8.08
N ASP A 54 -14.51 -19.60 -8.11
CA ASP A 54 -15.94 -19.83 -8.12
C ASP A 54 -16.42 -20.49 -9.43
N ARG A 55 -17.72 -20.78 -9.54
CA ARG A 55 -18.29 -21.40 -10.76
C ARG A 55 -18.18 -20.55 -12.01
N LYS A 56 -18.07 -19.23 -11.87
CA LYS A 56 -17.89 -18.28 -12.97
C LYS A 56 -16.42 -18.13 -13.34
N GLY A 57 -15.51 -18.75 -12.58
CA GLY A 57 -14.07 -18.65 -12.75
C GLY A 57 -13.47 -17.41 -12.07
N ASN A 58 -14.14 -16.81 -11.10
CA ASN A 58 -13.64 -15.64 -10.37
C ASN A 58 -12.85 -16.03 -9.13
N LEU A 59 -11.86 -15.21 -8.79
CA LEU A 59 -11.25 -15.19 -7.46
C LEU A 59 -12.22 -14.57 -6.47
N THR A 60 -12.43 -15.22 -5.34
CA THR A 60 -13.27 -14.74 -4.24
C THR A 60 -12.52 -14.87 -2.91
N CYS A 61 -13.15 -14.46 -1.79
CA CYS A 61 -12.56 -14.65 -0.46
C CYS A 61 -12.18 -16.12 -0.19
N ASN A 62 -12.98 -17.08 -0.69
CA ASN A 62 -12.74 -18.50 -0.46
C ASN A 62 -11.61 -19.09 -1.32
N SER A 63 -11.11 -18.34 -2.30
CA SER A 63 -9.99 -18.74 -3.15
C SER A 63 -8.71 -18.79 -2.34
N CYS A 64 -8.58 -17.89 -1.35
CA CYS A 64 -7.42 -17.81 -0.46
C CYS A 64 -7.75 -18.33 0.94
N HIS A 65 -8.94 -18.07 1.47
CA HIS A 65 -9.36 -18.50 2.80
C HIS A 65 -10.22 -19.77 2.74
N THR A 66 -10.03 -20.67 3.70
CA THR A 66 -10.97 -21.78 3.92
C THR A 66 -11.97 -21.42 5.01
N THR A 67 -13.25 -21.66 4.73
CA THR A 67 -14.37 -21.44 5.66
C THR A 67 -14.68 -22.66 6.53
N HIS A 68 -14.05 -23.81 6.22
CA HIS A 68 -14.23 -25.08 6.93
C HIS A 68 -12.89 -25.58 7.49
N LYS A 69 -12.94 -26.60 8.35
CA LYS A 69 -11.73 -27.23 8.92
C LYS A 69 -10.80 -27.68 7.78
N GLY A 70 -9.52 -27.31 7.86
CA GLY A 70 -8.52 -27.58 6.81
C GLY A 70 -7.67 -26.39 6.40
N SER A 71 -7.55 -25.33 7.21
CA SER A 71 -6.58 -24.27 6.92
C SER A 71 -5.18 -24.75 7.23
N TYR A 72 -4.27 -24.58 6.28
CA TYR A 72 -2.86 -24.90 6.44
C TYR A 72 -2.04 -23.70 6.91
N GLY A 73 -2.54 -22.47 6.73
CA GLY A 73 -1.85 -21.23 7.07
C GLY A 73 -2.53 -20.36 8.15
N LYS A 74 -1.83 -19.31 8.57
CA LYS A 74 -2.34 -18.25 9.45
C LYS A 74 -3.59 -17.59 8.82
N TYR A 75 -4.51 -17.10 9.64
CA TYR A 75 -5.74 -16.41 9.17
C TYR A 75 -6.62 -17.25 8.23
N HIS A 76 -6.61 -18.58 8.40
CA HIS A 76 -7.36 -19.53 7.58
C HIS A 76 -6.94 -19.58 6.10
N LEU A 77 -5.70 -19.20 5.77
CA LEU A 77 -5.19 -19.31 4.41
C LEU A 77 -5.04 -20.78 3.96
N ARG A 78 -5.26 -21.03 2.67
CA ARG A 78 -5.09 -22.33 2.01
C ARG A 78 -3.63 -22.76 1.89
N VAL A 79 -2.70 -21.80 1.94
CA VAL A 79 -1.26 -22.02 1.89
C VAL A 79 -0.59 -21.44 3.13
N ALA A 80 0.62 -21.91 3.42
CA ALA A 80 1.41 -21.41 4.55
C ALA A 80 2.14 -20.09 4.25
N SER A 81 2.38 -19.77 2.98
CA SER A 81 3.05 -18.54 2.56
C SER A 81 2.22 -17.30 2.88
N ILE A 82 2.90 -16.24 3.30
CA ILE A 82 2.34 -14.91 3.57
C ILE A 82 3.30 -13.84 3.01
N GLY A 83 2.81 -12.61 2.80
CA GLY A 83 3.63 -11.52 2.27
C GLY A 83 4.12 -11.79 0.85
N GLU A 84 5.33 -11.36 0.52
CA GLU A 84 5.89 -11.47 -0.84
C GLU A 84 5.87 -12.91 -1.42
N PRO A 85 6.27 -13.98 -0.70
CA PRO A 85 6.15 -15.35 -1.18
C PRO A 85 4.72 -15.78 -1.57
N PHE A 86 3.70 -15.20 -0.92
CA PHE A 86 2.30 -15.47 -1.26
C PHE A 86 1.93 -14.82 -2.59
N CYS A 87 2.35 -13.56 -2.80
CA CYS A 87 2.04 -12.80 -4.02
C CYS A 87 2.63 -13.44 -5.28
N ILE A 88 3.90 -13.85 -5.24
CA ILE A 88 4.60 -14.46 -6.39
C ILE A 88 4.09 -15.85 -6.75
N THR A 89 3.24 -16.44 -5.91
CA THR A 89 2.55 -17.70 -6.21
C THR A 89 1.61 -17.52 -7.41
N CYS A 90 1.00 -16.33 -7.54
CA CYS A 90 0.25 -15.93 -8.73
C CYS A 90 1.09 -15.00 -9.60
N HIS A 91 1.68 -13.92 -9.06
CA HIS A 91 2.38 -12.88 -9.79
C HIS A 91 3.88 -13.19 -10.02
N GLN A 92 4.19 -14.13 -10.92
CA GLN A 92 5.58 -14.52 -11.24
C GLN A 92 6.39 -13.39 -11.91
N SER A 93 5.71 -12.46 -12.59
CA SER A 93 6.26 -11.18 -13.04
C SER A 93 5.27 -10.09 -12.65
N LEU A 94 5.53 -9.40 -11.54
CA LEU A 94 4.84 -8.14 -11.26
C LEU A 94 5.22 -7.15 -12.38
N SER A 95 4.24 -6.48 -12.96
CA SER A 95 4.45 -5.50 -14.04
C SER A 95 5.36 -4.36 -13.59
N GLU A 96 6.06 -3.71 -14.53
CA GLU A 96 6.73 -2.42 -14.29
C GLU A 96 5.74 -1.47 -13.58
N GLY A 97 6.12 -0.91 -12.43
CA GLY A 97 5.29 -0.03 -11.59
C GLY A 97 4.75 -0.68 -10.32
N ALA A 98 4.75 -2.01 -10.20
CA ALA A 98 4.23 -2.72 -9.03
C ALA A 98 5.23 -2.82 -7.86
N GLU A 99 6.41 -2.21 -7.97
CA GLU A 99 7.47 -2.25 -6.96
C GLU A 99 7.02 -1.67 -5.62
N LEU A 100 6.27 -0.56 -5.66
CA LEU A 100 5.68 0.09 -4.48
C LEU A 100 4.59 -0.78 -3.85
N HIS A 101 3.75 -1.42 -4.65
CA HIS A 101 2.75 -2.35 -4.18
C HIS A 101 3.44 -3.51 -3.45
N ARG A 102 4.45 -4.14 -4.08
CA ARG A 102 5.22 -5.26 -3.52
C ARG A 102 5.83 -4.94 -2.14
N SER A 103 6.37 -3.74 -1.98
CA SER A 103 7.11 -3.31 -0.80
C SER A 103 6.22 -2.75 0.33
N THR A 104 4.99 -2.31 0.03
CA THR A 104 3.99 -1.89 1.04
C THR A 104 3.04 -3.00 1.50
N ILE A 105 2.98 -4.16 0.82
CA ILE A 105 2.04 -5.28 1.13
C ILE A 105 2.04 -5.70 2.61
N GLY A 106 3.22 -5.77 3.25
CA GLY A 106 3.33 -6.15 4.67
C GLY A 106 2.64 -5.17 5.63
N SER A 107 2.47 -3.92 5.21
CA SER A 107 1.84 -2.83 5.96
C SER A 107 0.41 -2.54 5.49
N ALA A 108 0.04 -2.96 4.27
CA ALA A 108 -1.28 -2.71 3.67
C ALA A 108 -2.41 -3.55 4.29
N HIS A 109 -2.08 -4.66 4.94
CA HIS A 109 -3.04 -5.48 5.67
C HIS A 109 -3.04 -5.16 7.16
N MET A 110 -4.19 -4.71 7.70
CA MET A 110 -4.37 -4.20 9.08
C MET A 110 -3.96 -5.14 10.23
N ALA A 111 -3.67 -6.42 9.96
CA ALA A 111 -3.14 -7.34 10.98
C ALA A 111 -1.63 -7.22 11.19
N GLY A 112 -0.93 -6.46 10.33
CA GLY A 112 0.44 -6.03 10.57
C GLY A 112 0.42 -4.63 11.15
N SER A 113 0.70 -4.48 12.45
CA SER A 113 1.31 -3.24 12.92
C SER A 113 2.51 -2.96 12.02
N VAL A 114 2.73 -1.71 11.60
CA VAL A 114 3.90 -1.29 10.83
C VAL A 114 5.16 -1.49 11.69
N GLN A 115 5.62 -2.73 11.81
CA GLN A 115 6.78 -3.09 12.61
C GLN A 115 8.07 -2.78 11.84
N SER A 116 8.02 -2.76 10.52
CA SER A 116 9.13 -2.29 9.68
C SER A 116 8.87 -0.87 9.20
N ARG A 117 9.40 0.09 9.94
CA ARG A 117 9.56 1.49 9.51
C ARG A 117 10.76 1.66 8.55
N TYR A 118 11.42 0.55 8.24
CA TYR A 118 12.58 0.45 7.36
C TYR A 118 12.16 -0.10 6.01
N TRP A 119 12.49 0.63 4.93
CA TRP A 119 12.17 0.29 3.56
C TRP A 119 13.33 -0.43 2.85
N PRO A 120 13.21 -1.73 2.50
CA PRO A 120 14.26 -2.45 1.78
C PRO A 120 14.43 -1.88 0.36
N GLY A 121 15.66 -1.55 -0.02
CA GLY A 121 15.99 -0.99 -1.35
C GLY A 121 16.34 0.49 -1.34
N SER A 122 16.14 1.19 -0.22
CA SER A 122 16.72 2.51 0.04
C SER A 122 17.68 2.41 1.21
N ILE A 123 18.96 2.73 1.01
CA ILE A 123 19.95 2.78 2.09
C ILE A 123 19.48 3.82 3.13
N GLY A 124 19.00 3.35 4.28
CA GLY A 124 18.73 4.21 5.46
C GLY A 124 17.38 4.96 5.50
N GLY A 125 16.44 4.67 4.59
CA GLY A 125 15.14 5.35 4.56
C GLY A 125 14.18 4.88 5.65
N TYR A 126 13.81 5.79 6.56
CA TYR A 126 12.75 5.58 7.54
C TYR A 126 11.44 6.17 7.00
N LEU A 127 10.45 5.37 6.62
CA LEU A 127 9.15 5.90 6.24
C LEU A 127 8.21 5.89 7.44
N ASP A 128 7.58 7.04 7.70
CA ASP A 128 6.54 7.12 8.71
C ASP A 128 5.26 6.41 8.25
N GLU A 129 4.40 6.05 9.21
CA GLU A 129 3.15 5.33 8.96
C GLU A 129 2.21 6.10 8.01
N GLY A 130 2.20 7.44 8.09
CA GLY A 130 1.41 8.28 7.19
C GLY A 130 1.88 8.16 5.74
N SER A 131 3.19 8.27 5.52
CA SER A 131 3.81 8.10 4.20
C SER A 131 3.54 6.70 3.62
N ILE A 132 3.65 5.65 4.43
CA ILE A 132 3.32 4.27 4.01
C ILE A 132 1.86 4.17 3.57
N ARG A 133 0.93 4.78 4.31
CA ARG A 133 -0.49 4.77 3.95
C ARG A 133 -0.79 5.52 2.64
N CYS A 134 -0.08 6.59 2.35
CA CYS A 134 -0.18 7.24 1.05
C CYS A 134 0.29 6.30 -0.07
N LEU A 135 1.45 5.65 0.12
CA LEU A 135 2.04 4.78 -0.90
C LEU A 135 1.21 3.52 -1.19
N ILE A 136 0.37 3.04 -0.27
CA ILE A 136 -0.57 1.92 -0.52
C ILE A 136 -1.52 2.24 -1.70
N CYS A 137 -1.97 3.49 -1.82
CA CYS A 137 -2.84 3.88 -2.92
C CYS A 137 -2.03 4.38 -4.13
N HIS A 138 -0.91 5.07 -3.89
CA HIS A 138 -0.02 5.61 -4.93
C HIS A 138 0.93 4.56 -5.55
N ASP A 139 0.62 3.28 -5.39
CA ASP A 139 1.45 2.13 -5.77
C ASP A 139 1.41 1.74 -7.25
N ALA A 140 0.93 2.65 -8.11
CA ALA A 140 0.66 2.46 -9.53
C ALA A 140 -0.35 1.35 -9.90
N ILE A 141 -0.90 0.63 -8.93
CA ILE A 141 -1.93 -0.40 -9.13
C ILE A 141 -3.32 0.17 -8.82
N PHE A 142 -3.46 0.90 -7.70
CA PHE A 142 -4.75 1.48 -7.29
C PHE A 142 -4.96 2.93 -7.73
N ALA A 143 -3.90 3.72 -7.89
CA ALA A 143 -3.99 5.12 -8.34
C ALA A 143 -3.16 5.36 -9.62
N THR A 144 -3.62 4.80 -10.74
CA THR A 144 -2.99 4.98 -12.07
C THR A 144 -2.97 6.44 -12.55
N GLU A 145 -3.87 7.28 -12.03
CA GLU A 145 -3.99 8.71 -12.36
C GLU A 145 -3.14 9.61 -11.44
N SER A 146 -2.50 9.04 -10.42
CA SER A 146 -1.67 9.78 -9.45
C SER A 146 -0.43 8.96 -9.14
N LEU A 147 0.31 8.62 -10.20
CA LEU A 147 1.52 7.81 -10.12
C LEU A 147 2.59 8.54 -9.31
N ILE A 148 3.21 7.79 -8.41
CA ILE A 148 4.50 8.16 -7.84
C ILE A 148 5.49 7.09 -8.29
N GLY A 149 6.41 7.43 -9.19
CA GLY A 149 7.48 6.51 -9.59
C GLY A 149 8.59 6.46 -8.54
N THR A 150 9.18 5.30 -8.26
CA THR A 150 10.42 5.27 -7.45
C THR A 150 11.62 5.55 -8.34
N ALA A 151 12.30 6.66 -8.11
CA ALA A 151 13.60 6.87 -8.71
C ALA A 151 14.66 6.03 -7.99
N VAL A 152 15.74 5.68 -8.68
CA VAL A 152 16.83 4.79 -8.21
C VAL A 152 17.60 5.36 -7.00
N GLN A 153 17.24 6.56 -6.52
CA GLN A 153 17.92 7.28 -5.45
C GLN A 153 17.05 7.32 -4.18
N ALA A 154 17.69 7.04 -3.04
CA ALA A 154 17.03 6.71 -1.77
C ALA A 154 15.98 7.74 -1.31
N GLY A 155 14.70 7.36 -1.38
CA GLY A 155 13.58 8.15 -0.89
C GLY A 155 13.06 9.18 -1.87
N GLU A 156 13.60 9.29 -3.09
CA GLU A 156 13.11 10.21 -4.12
C GLU A 156 11.93 9.61 -4.88
N TYR A 157 10.89 10.42 -5.03
CA TYR A 157 9.61 10.02 -5.58
C TYR A 157 9.29 10.90 -6.81
N ASP A 158 9.15 10.26 -7.96
CA ASP A 158 8.84 10.91 -9.23
C ASP A 158 7.35 11.28 -9.27
N HIS A 159 7.07 12.58 -9.39
CA HIS A 159 5.72 13.12 -9.50
C HIS A 159 5.26 13.27 -10.97
N GLY A 160 5.94 12.58 -11.90
CA GLY A 160 5.66 12.59 -13.33
C GLY A 160 6.13 13.87 -14.04
N GLY A 161 5.81 13.95 -15.33
CA GLY A 161 6.35 14.97 -16.26
C GLY A 161 6.06 16.44 -15.96
N ASN A 162 5.20 16.75 -14.98
CA ASN A 162 4.85 18.13 -14.61
C ASN A 162 5.74 18.71 -13.49
N ILE A 163 6.34 17.85 -12.65
CA ILE A 163 7.11 18.27 -11.46
C ILE A 163 8.50 17.61 -11.44
N GLY A 164 8.63 16.40 -11.98
CA GLY A 164 9.88 15.62 -12.02
C GLY A 164 10.22 14.95 -10.68
N LEU A 165 11.52 14.79 -10.43
CA LEU A 165 12.07 14.21 -9.20
C LEU A 165 11.79 15.13 -8.00
N SER A 166 11.02 14.65 -7.02
CA SER A 166 10.92 15.30 -5.73
C SER A 166 12.12 15.01 -4.82
N HIS A 167 12.17 15.72 -3.69
CA HIS A 167 13.16 15.49 -2.65
C HIS A 167 12.94 14.13 -1.96
N PRO A 168 13.97 13.61 -1.26
CA PRO A 168 13.83 12.33 -0.59
C PRO A 168 12.93 12.42 0.65
N VAL A 169 11.88 11.58 0.76
CA VAL A 169 11.17 11.35 2.04
C VAL A 169 11.76 10.15 2.76
N GLY A 170 11.61 10.15 4.07
CA GLY A 170 12.22 9.24 5.00
C GLY A 170 13.66 9.55 5.37
N VAL A 171 14.08 10.80 5.17
CA VAL A 171 15.39 11.34 5.55
C VAL A 171 15.29 12.16 6.84
N SER A 172 16.28 12.00 7.72
CA SER A 172 16.38 12.75 8.96
C SER A 172 16.72 14.22 8.66
N TYR A 173 15.80 15.13 8.98
CA TYR A 173 16.02 16.57 8.76
C TYR A 173 17.18 17.08 9.61
N ARG A 174 17.30 16.57 10.84
CA ARG A 174 18.38 16.92 11.76
C ARG A 174 19.74 16.50 11.20
N GLU A 175 19.87 15.27 10.71
CA GLU A 175 21.13 14.81 10.12
C GLU A 175 21.49 15.61 8.86
N ALA A 176 20.51 15.92 8.02
CA ALA A 176 20.72 16.77 6.86
C ALA A 176 21.26 18.17 7.25
N THR A 177 20.68 18.80 8.28
CA THR A 177 21.15 20.12 8.76
C THR A 177 22.58 20.09 9.32
N VAL A 178 22.98 18.97 9.92
CA VAL A 178 24.34 18.78 10.48
C VAL A 178 25.35 18.49 9.37
N LYS A 179 24.98 17.63 8.42
CA LYS A 179 25.84 17.20 7.30
C LYS A 179 26.08 18.34 6.31
N TYR A 180 25.05 19.11 5.98
CA TYR A 180 25.10 20.19 5.01
C TYR A 180 24.95 21.54 5.73
N LYS A 181 26.02 21.94 6.41
CA LYS A 181 26.04 23.16 7.23
C LYS A 181 25.64 24.38 6.42
N GLY A 182 24.62 25.10 6.91
CA GLY A 182 24.14 26.33 6.29
C GLY A 182 23.17 26.14 5.13
N ALA A 183 22.96 24.91 4.64
CA ALA A 183 22.05 24.64 3.52
C ALA A 183 20.58 24.52 3.93
N TYR A 184 20.28 24.40 5.22
CA TYR A 184 18.95 24.16 5.76
C TYR A 184 18.60 25.14 6.87
N ARG A 185 17.32 25.49 6.98
CA ARG A 185 16.79 26.24 8.12
C ARG A 185 16.87 25.40 9.39
N LYS A 186 16.95 26.08 10.53
CA LYS A 186 16.84 25.39 11.82
C LYS A 186 15.40 24.90 12.03
N LEU A 187 15.26 23.80 12.76
CA LEU A 187 13.96 23.16 13.05
C LEU A 187 12.92 24.15 13.59
N GLU A 188 13.34 25.06 14.47
CA GLU A 188 12.46 26.04 15.12
C GLU A 188 12.03 27.18 14.18
N LYS A 189 12.60 27.23 12.97
CA LYS A 189 12.31 28.22 11.93
C LYS A 189 11.52 27.64 10.76
N LEU A 190 11.16 26.36 10.83
CA LEU A 190 10.23 25.77 9.86
C LEU A 190 8.82 26.34 10.09
N PRO A 191 8.06 26.61 9.01
CA PRO A 191 6.64 26.93 9.12
C PRO A 191 5.88 25.81 9.85
N GLN A 192 4.85 26.18 10.63
CA GLN A 192 4.06 25.22 11.40
C GLN A 192 3.31 24.23 10.49
N GLU A 193 3.05 24.63 9.26
CA GLU A 193 2.42 23.82 8.21
C GLU A 193 3.30 22.63 7.80
N ILE A 194 4.64 22.76 7.90
CA ILE A 194 5.59 21.69 7.58
C ILE A 194 5.84 20.86 8.83
N ARG A 195 5.32 19.63 8.84
CA ARG A 195 5.47 18.69 9.96
C ARG A 195 6.55 17.66 9.66
N LEU A 196 7.42 17.41 10.62
CA LEU A 196 8.35 16.27 10.58
C LEU A 196 7.78 15.12 11.42
N PHE A 197 7.96 13.89 10.94
CA PHE A 197 7.47 12.67 11.58
C PHE A 197 8.65 11.97 12.25
N ASP A 198 8.70 12.02 13.58
CA ASP A 198 9.86 11.56 14.37
C ASP A 198 11.20 12.21 13.97
N GLY A 199 11.14 13.44 13.44
CA GLY A 199 12.32 14.17 12.94
C GLY A 199 12.70 13.86 11.48
N PHE A 200 11.95 12.98 10.82
CA PHE A 200 12.10 12.64 9.41
C PHE A 200 11.12 13.42 8.54
N VAL A 201 11.53 13.70 7.30
CA VAL A 201 10.65 14.30 6.30
C VAL A 201 9.72 13.20 5.75
N GLY A 202 8.42 13.40 5.75
CA GLY A 202 7.41 12.47 5.21
C GLY A 202 6.57 13.10 4.11
N CYS A 203 5.70 12.33 3.45
CA CYS A 203 4.77 12.86 2.45
C CYS A 203 3.91 14.00 3.04
N GLY A 204 3.51 13.85 4.31
CA GLY A 204 2.74 14.84 5.06
C GLY A 204 3.50 16.12 5.43
N SER A 205 4.81 16.19 5.20
CA SER A 205 5.60 17.41 5.37
C SER A 205 5.31 18.43 4.28
N CYS A 206 4.85 17.96 3.12
CA CYS A 206 4.54 18.77 1.93
C CYS A 206 3.05 18.70 1.57
N HIS A 207 2.40 17.56 1.81
CA HIS A 207 0.99 17.35 1.48
C HIS A 207 0.08 17.31 2.70
N ASN A 208 -1.10 17.89 2.57
CA ASN A 208 -2.21 17.78 3.50
C ASN A 208 -3.42 17.19 2.74
N PRO A 209 -3.71 15.89 2.86
CA PRO A 209 -4.82 15.26 2.12
C PRO A 209 -6.21 15.77 2.51
N TYR A 210 -6.31 16.57 3.58
CA TYR A 210 -7.53 17.26 3.98
C TYR A 210 -7.51 18.75 3.62
N GLY A 211 -6.47 19.19 2.89
CA GLY A 211 -6.34 20.52 2.34
C GLY A 211 -7.34 20.78 1.22
N ARG A 212 -7.31 22.02 0.73
CA ARG A 212 -8.03 22.43 -0.50
C ARG A 212 -7.12 23.19 -1.45
N ARG A 213 -5.81 23.11 -1.22
CA ARG A 213 -4.82 23.84 -2.02
C ARG A 213 -4.49 23.01 -3.24
N HIS A 214 -4.03 23.65 -4.31
CA HIS A 214 -3.59 22.93 -5.49
C HIS A 214 -2.49 21.90 -5.13
N PHE A 215 -2.63 20.66 -5.63
CA PHE A 215 -1.82 19.50 -5.26
C PHE A 215 -1.78 19.16 -3.76
N GLU A 216 -2.74 19.67 -3.00
CA GLU A 216 -2.85 19.47 -1.57
C GLU A 216 -1.63 19.89 -0.77
N LEU A 217 -0.94 20.94 -1.21
CA LEU A 217 0.23 21.43 -0.52
C LEU A 217 -0.12 22.05 0.86
N VAL A 218 0.75 21.82 1.84
CA VAL A 218 0.63 22.38 3.20
C VAL A 218 0.71 23.91 3.20
N MET A 219 1.35 24.50 2.19
CA MET A 219 1.46 25.95 1.94
C MET A 219 1.57 26.26 0.44
N SER A 220 1.54 27.55 0.05
CA SER A 220 1.77 27.96 -1.34
C SER A 220 3.21 27.61 -1.79
N ASN A 221 3.37 27.15 -3.02
CA ASN A 221 4.68 26.93 -3.64
C ASN A 221 5.03 28.01 -4.69
N GLU A 222 4.36 29.16 -4.65
CA GLU A 222 4.71 30.31 -5.49
C GLU A 222 6.17 30.71 -5.27
N GLY A 223 6.94 30.86 -6.36
CA GLY A 223 8.38 31.17 -6.29
C GLY A 223 9.22 30.12 -5.57
N SER A 224 8.77 28.86 -5.55
CA SER A 224 9.41 27.76 -4.81
C SER A 224 9.43 27.96 -3.29
N ALA A 225 8.44 28.71 -2.75
CA ALA A 225 8.36 29.03 -1.33
C ALA A 225 8.36 27.79 -0.42
N LEU A 226 7.76 26.68 -0.85
CA LEU A 226 7.78 25.42 -0.08
C LEU A 226 9.20 24.86 0.02
N CYS A 227 9.99 24.92 -1.05
CA CYS A 227 11.38 24.47 -1.04
C CYS A 227 12.23 25.35 -0.10
N PHE A 228 12.07 26.67 -0.21
CA PHE A 228 12.82 27.64 0.61
C PHE A 228 12.34 27.76 2.06
N ALA A 229 11.24 27.09 2.40
CA ALA A 229 10.84 26.90 3.78
C ALA A 229 11.80 25.98 4.54
N CYS A 230 12.47 25.07 3.83
CA CYS A 230 13.45 24.15 4.40
C CYS A 230 14.88 24.48 3.99
N HIS A 231 15.11 24.90 2.74
CA HIS A 231 16.43 25.15 2.18
C HIS A 231 16.82 26.63 2.26
N MET A 232 18.09 26.87 2.57
CA MET A 232 18.75 28.16 2.42
C MET A 232 19.26 28.32 0.99
N LYS A 233 19.15 29.53 0.45
CA LYS A 233 19.64 29.89 -0.89
C LYS A 233 21.15 30.13 -0.88
#